data_AF-A0A9N9PB06-F1
#
_entry.id   AF-A0A9N9PB06-F1
#
_cell.length_a   1.000
_cell.length_b   1.000
_cell.length_c   1.000
_cell.angle_alpha   90.00
_cell.angle_beta   90.00
_cell.angle_gamma   90.00
#
_symmetry.space_group_name_H-M   'P 1'
#
loop_
_entity.id
_entity.type
_entity.pdbx_description
1 polymer ?
#
loop_
_entity_poly.entity_id
_entity_poly.type
_entity_poly.pdbx_seq_one_letter_code
_entity_poly.pdbx_strand_id
1 'polypeptide(L)'
;LIPKVLKWATEDVDNPDLRDRGYIYWRLLSTDPATAKTVVLSDKPRISTESDNMEPALLEELLLHISSLSSIYHKSPQTFIPNSKTRHLTHSPVLNRRYLGQQQQPNLLDSDIDNLASGYSNPYNVDVVNIGENYVGDLLLD
;
A
#
# COMPACT_ATOMS: atom_id res chain seq x y z
N LEU A 1 -41.07 0.89 7.46
CA LEU A 1 -39.94 -0.07 7.36
C LEU A 1 -38.77 0.34 8.25
N ILE A 2 -38.26 1.57 8.16
CA ILE A 2 -37.13 2.07 8.97
C ILE A 2 -37.34 1.94 10.49
N PRO A 3 -38.49 2.34 11.10
CA PRO A 3 -38.67 2.23 12.54
C PRO A 3 -38.62 0.78 13.06
N LYS A 4 -39.04 -0.17 12.23
CA LYS A 4 -39.01 -1.61 12.55
C LYS A 4 -37.58 -2.13 12.60
N VAL A 5 -36.72 -1.73 11.64
CA VAL A 5 -35.31 -2.12 11.62
C VAL A 5 -34.52 -1.46 12.76
N LEU A 6 -34.81 -0.21 13.10
CA LEU A 6 -34.18 0.46 14.25
C LEU A 6 -34.58 -0.18 15.59
N LYS A 7 -35.85 -0.59 15.74
CA LYS A 7 -36.31 -1.36 16.90
C LYS A 7 -35.53 -2.67 17.02
N TRP A 8 -35.47 -3.44 15.94
CA TRP A 8 -34.69 -4.68 15.90
C TRP A 8 -33.22 -4.47 16.25
N ALA A 9 -32.59 -3.43 15.71
CA ALA A 9 -31.19 -3.14 15.95
C ALA A 9 -30.88 -2.65 17.38
N THR A 10 -31.84 -2.06 18.10
CA THR A 10 -31.60 -1.44 19.42
C THR A 10 -32.18 -2.21 20.60
N GLU A 11 -33.24 -2.98 20.39
CA GLU A 11 -33.99 -3.72 21.43
C GLU A 11 -33.85 -5.24 21.31
N ASP A 12 -33.83 -5.79 20.09
CA ASP A 12 -33.93 -7.26 19.89
C ASP A 12 -32.58 -7.94 19.62
N VAL A 13 -31.49 -7.19 19.39
CA VAL A 13 -30.15 -7.73 19.07
C VAL A 13 -29.13 -7.41 20.16
N ASP A 14 -28.43 -8.46 20.63
CA ASP A 14 -27.44 -8.40 21.70
C ASP A 14 -26.02 -7.97 21.24
N ASN A 15 -25.79 -7.75 19.94
CA ASN A 15 -24.50 -7.30 19.44
C ASN A 15 -24.30 -5.80 19.75
N PRO A 16 -23.29 -5.43 20.57
CA PRO A 16 -23.09 -4.04 20.96
C PRO A 16 -22.67 -3.11 19.81
N ASP A 17 -21.94 -3.59 18.80
CA ASP A 17 -21.57 -2.80 17.60
C ASP A 17 -22.81 -2.49 16.75
N LEU A 18 -23.71 -3.47 16.59
CA LEU A 18 -24.96 -3.25 15.85
C LEU A 18 -25.86 -2.24 16.58
N ARG A 19 -25.97 -2.37 17.91
CA ARG A 19 -26.77 -1.47 18.75
C ARG A 19 -26.26 -0.04 18.72
N ASP A 20 -24.95 0.15 18.78
CA ASP A 20 -24.34 1.48 18.69
C ASP A 20 -24.57 2.12 17.32
N ARG A 21 -24.33 1.37 16.23
CA ARG A 21 -24.66 1.83 14.86
C ARG A 21 -26.14 2.17 14.72
N GLY A 22 -27.04 1.39 15.31
CA GLY A 22 -28.47 1.65 15.34
C GLY A 22 -28.82 3.00 15.99
N TYR A 23 -28.22 3.31 17.15
CA TYR A 23 -28.42 4.61 17.80
C TYR A 23 -27.77 5.77 17.04
N ILE A 24 -26.61 5.58 16.43
CA ILE A 24 -25.96 6.59 15.57
C ILE A 24 -26.89 6.97 14.42
N TYR A 25 -27.43 5.99 13.70
CA TYR A 25 -28.36 6.26 12.60
C TYR A 25 -29.67 6.85 13.06
N TRP A 26 -30.21 6.41 14.21
CA TRP A 26 -31.41 7.01 14.78
C TRP A 26 -31.20 8.49 15.06
N ARG A 27 -30.16 8.87 15.82
CA ARG A 27 -29.87 10.27 16.13
C ARG A 27 -29.66 11.09 14.87
N LEU A 28 -28.93 10.56 13.89
CA LEU A 28 -28.67 11.26 12.63
C LEU A 28 -29.97 11.53 11.85
N LEU A 29 -30.84 10.52 11.72
CA LEU A 29 -32.13 10.64 11.02
C LEU A 29 -33.14 11.53 11.76
N SER A 30 -33.13 11.49 13.09
CA SER A 30 -34.02 12.31 13.92
C SER A 30 -33.56 13.76 14.08
N THR A 31 -32.27 14.05 13.89
CA THR A 31 -31.73 15.41 13.99
C THR A 31 -31.86 16.15 12.67
N ASP A 32 -31.31 15.60 11.59
CA ASP A 32 -31.40 16.22 10.26
C ASP A 32 -31.29 15.17 9.13
N PRO A 33 -32.39 14.90 8.39
CA PRO A 33 -32.36 13.97 7.27
C PRO A 33 -31.57 14.48 6.06
N ALA A 34 -31.36 15.80 5.90
CA ALA A 34 -30.60 16.34 4.78
C ALA A 34 -29.10 16.05 4.95
N THR A 35 -28.55 16.31 6.15
CA THR A 35 -27.18 15.93 6.51
C THR A 35 -27.00 14.41 6.53
N ALA A 36 -28.00 13.64 6.98
CA ALA A 36 -27.94 12.18 6.93
C ALA A 36 -27.67 11.65 5.51
N LYS A 37 -28.32 12.25 4.51
CA LYS A 37 -28.16 11.88 3.11
C LYS A 37 -26.74 12.15 2.61
N THR A 38 -26.16 13.32 2.91
CA THR A 38 -24.82 13.67 2.45
C THR A 38 -23.75 12.80 3.11
N VAL A 39 -23.90 12.47 4.39
CA VAL A 39 -22.97 11.61 5.11
C VAL A 39 -23.01 10.17 4.59
N VAL A 40 -24.20 9.55 4.52
CA VAL A 40 -24.35 8.13 4.15
C VAL A 40 -24.15 7.90 2.65
N LEU A 41 -24.61 8.83 1.81
CA LEU A 41 -24.49 8.74 0.35
C LEU A 41 -23.28 9.50 -0.22
N SER A 42 -22.35 9.91 0.63
CA SER A 42 -21.05 10.46 0.21
C SER A 42 -20.33 9.52 -0.77
N ASP A 43 -19.47 10.09 -1.61
CA ASP A 43 -18.62 9.29 -2.50
C ASP A 43 -17.62 8.48 -1.65
N LYS A 44 -17.58 7.17 -1.89
CA LYS A 44 -16.70 6.29 -1.13
C LYS A 44 -15.38 6.24 -1.88
N PRO A 45 -14.23 6.37 -1.20
CA PRO A 45 -12.95 6.21 -1.87
C PRO A 45 -12.91 4.85 -2.58
N ARG A 46 -12.23 4.82 -3.72
CA ARG A 46 -12.06 3.56 -4.46
C ARG A 46 -11.42 2.54 -3.52
N ILE A 47 -12.09 1.41 -3.35
CA ILE A 47 -11.52 0.28 -2.62
C ILE A 47 -10.36 -0.21 -3.48
N SER A 48 -9.16 -0.04 -2.97
CA SER A 48 -8.00 -0.65 -3.57
C SER A 48 -7.81 -2.03 -2.96
N THR A 49 -7.35 -2.97 -3.78
CA THR A 49 -7.17 -4.36 -3.41
C THR A 49 -5.72 -4.57 -2.96
N GLU A 50 -5.24 -3.80 -1.97
CA GLU A 50 -3.91 -4.02 -1.36
C GLU A 50 -3.80 -5.34 -0.58
N SER A 51 -4.82 -6.21 -0.61
CA SER A 51 -4.82 -7.49 0.10
C SER A 51 -3.66 -8.42 -0.31
N ASP A 52 -3.12 -8.25 -1.51
CA ASP A 52 -1.96 -9.02 -2.01
C ASP A 52 -0.63 -8.30 -1.79
N ASN A 53 -0.64 -7.04 -1.33
CA ASN A 53 0.58 -6.30 -1.05
C ASN A 53 1.12 -6.70 0.33
N MET A 54 2.26 -7.39 0.32
CA MET A 54 3.01 -7.68 1.52
C MET A 54 3.69 -6.42 2.05
N GLU A 55 3.76 -6.30 3.38
CA GLU A 55 4.51 -5.25 4.04
C GLU A 55 6.00 -5.36 3.63
N PRO A 56 6.63 -4.25 3.18
CA PRO A 56 7.96 -4.32 2.57
C PRO A 56 9.04 -4.81 3.53
N ALA A 57 8.98 -4.50 4.83
CA ALA A 57 9.95 -5.03 5.79
C ALA A 57 9.81 -6.54 5.99
N LEU A 58 8.58 -7.07 6.00
CA LEU A 58 8.31 -8.50 6.01
C LEU A 58 8.83 -9.17 4.73
N LEU A 59 8.66 -8.53 3.57
CA LEU A 59 9.20 -9.04 2.31
C LEU A 59 10.73 -9.16 2.36
N GLU A 60 11.43 -8.14 2.85
CA GLU A 60 12.89 -8.16 3.02
C GLU A 60 13.35 -9.28 3.98
N GLU A 61 12.64 -9.44 5.11
CA GLU A 61 12.93 -10.50 6.06
C GLU A 61 12.72 -11.89 5.44
N LEU A 62 11.62 -12.09 4.70
CA LEU A 62 11.33 -13.34 4.03
C LEU A 62 12.32 -13.66 2.91
N LEU A 63 12.82 -12.63 2.21
CA LEU A 63 13.87 -12.80 1.21
C LEU A 63 15.18 -13.34 1.83
N LEU A 64 15.54 -12.86 3.02
CA LEU A 64 16.68 -13.39 3.79
C LEU A 64 16.44 -14.81 4.34
N HIS A 65 15.18 -15.26 4.32
CA HIS A 65 14.69 -16.54 4.82
C HIS A 65 14.06 -17.43 3.72
N ILE A 66 14.42 -17.20 2.45
CA ILE A 66 13.80 -17.83 1.27
C ILE A 66 13.80 -19.37 1.30
N SER A 67 14.77 -19.98 1.98
CA SER A 67 14.93 -21.44 2.12
C SER A 67 14.31 -22.03 3.40
N SER A 68 13.42 -21.30 4.08
CA SER A 68 12.81 -21.71 5.36
C SER A 68 11.27 -21.77 5.32
N LEU A 69 10.67 -22.42 6.32
CA LEU A 69 9.21 -22.51 6.48
C LEU A 69 8.53 -21.13 6.50
N SER A 70 9.21 -20.09 7.00
CA SER A 70 8.72 -18.72 7.03
C SER A 70 8.31 -18.21 5.65
N SER A 71 9.14 -18.51 4.63
CA SER A 71 8.88 -18.15 3.23
C SER A 71 7.67 -18.89 2.67
N ILE A 72 7.47 -20.16 3.03
CA ILE A 72 6.33 -20.97 2.54
C ILE A 72 5.01 -20.46 3.11
N TYR A 73 4.99 -20.05 4.38
CA TYR A 73 3.78 -19.59 5.06
C TYR A 73 3.53 -18.08 4.96
N HIS A 74 4.46 -17.32 4.34
CA HIS A 74 4.44 -15.85 4.32
C HIS A 74 4.26 -15.25 5.74
N LYS A 75 4.96 -15.81 6.73
CA LYS A 75 4.95 -15.35 8.13
C LYS A 75 6.37 -15.14 8.62
N SER A 76 6.53 -14.22 9.58
CA SER A 76 7.85 -14.00 10.19
C SER A 76 8.38 -15.28 10.84
N PRO A 77 9.70 -15.53 10.84
CA PRO A 77 10.32 -16.65 11.54
C PRO A 77 9.96 -16.72 13.02
N GLN A 78 9.72 -15.56 13.65
CA GLN A 78 9.30 -15.45 15.05
C GLN A 78 7.95 -16.11 15.33
N THR A 79 7.09 -16.27 14.32
CA THR A 79 5.81 -17.00 14.42
C THR A 79 6.03 -18.49 14.71
N PHE A 80 7.14 -19.07 14.21
CA PHE A 80 7.44 -20.49 14.37
C PHE A 80 8.36 -20.76 15.55
N ILE A 81 9.31 -19.86 15.81
CA ILE A 81 10.35 -20.04 16.84
C ILE A 81 10.37 -18.80 17.74
N PRO A 82 9.92 -18.93 19.01
CA PRO A 82 10.06 -17.88 20.00
C PRO A 82 11.53 -17.48 20.17
N ASN A 83 11.82 -16.18 20.14
CA ASN A 83 13.17 -15.58 20.23
C ASN A 83 14.09 -15.75 18.99
N SER A 84 13.53 -16.08 17.82
CA SER A 84 14.29 -15.96 16.57
C SER A 84 14.74 -14.51 16.34
N LYS A 85 15.99 -14.31 15.90
CA LYS A 85 16.50 -12.99 15.53
C LYS A 85 15.93 -12.57 14.19
N THR A 86 15.28 -11.42 14.14
CA THR A 86 14.84 -10.77 12.90
C THR A 86 16.05 -10.40 12.06
N ARG A 87 15.99 -10.69 10.75
CA ARG A 87 17.04 -10.33 9.80
C ARG A 87 16.56 -9.16 8.95
N HIS A 88 17.44 -8.18 8.76
CA HIS A 88 17.19 -7.02 7.91
C HIS A 88 18.33 -6.82 6.94
N LEU A 89 18.03 -6.24 5.79
CA LEU A 89 19.04 -5.85 4.83
C LEU A 89 19.87 -4.70 5.40
N THR A 90 21.19 -4.80 5.29
CA THR A 90 22.08 -3.69 5.63
C THR A 90 21.92 -2.56 4.62
N HIS A 91 21.98 -1.32 5.07
CA HIS A 91 21.91 -0.18 4.18
C HIS A 91 23.06 -0.22 3.16
N SER A 92 22.71 -0.21 1.88
CA SER A 92 23.66 -0.16 0.75
C SER A 92 23.20 0.89 -0.25
N PRO A 93 24.11 1.64 -0.90
CA PRO A 93 23.76 2.62 -1.93
C PRO A 93 23.10 1.99 -3.17
N VAL A 94 23.16 0.66 -3.32
CA VAL A 94 22.53 -0.11 -4.41
C VAL A 94 21.12 -0.62 -4.01
N LEU A 95 20.73 -0.48 -2.73
CA LEU A 95 19.45 -0.98 -2.26
C LEU A 95 18.29 -0.17 -2.88
N ASN A 96 17.46 -0.86 -3.66
CA ASN A 96 16.33 -0.24 -4.33
C ASN A 96 15.21 0.12 -3.35
N ARG A 97 15.22 1.36 -2.85
CA ARG A 97 14.18 1.88 -1.94
C ARG A 97 12.82 2.12 -2.64
N ARG A 98 12.67 1.84 -3.94
CA ARG A 98 11.48 2.19 -4.74
C ARG A 98 10.18 1.42 -4.39
N TYR A 99 10.14 0.63 -3.32
CA TYR A 99 8.91 -0.02 -2.86
C TYR A 99 7.87 0.92 -2.23
N LEU A 100 8.15 2.23 -2.16
CA LEU A 100 7.16 3.23 -1.76
C LEU A 100 6.32 3.67 -2.99
N GLY A 101 5.31 2.87 -3.34
CA GLY A 101 4.15 3.32 -4.13
C GLY A 101 4.40 3.75 -5.58
N GLN A 102 4.79 2.82 -6.47
CA GLN A 102 4.54 3.01 -7.90
C GLN A 102 3.02 3.03 -8.15
N GLN A 103 2.44 4.22 -8.06
CA GLN A 103 1.22 4.54 -8.79
C GLN A 103 1.52 4.26 -10.26
N GLN A 104 0.78 3.32 -10.84
CA GLN A 104 0.77 3.06 -12.27
C GLN A 104 0.60 4.40 -13.00
N GLN A 105 1.60 4.79 -13.80
CA GLN A 105 1.38 5.82 -14.81
C GLN A 105 0.23 5.33 -15.68
N PRO A 106 -0.78 6.17 -15.98
CA PRO A 106 -1.85 5.77 -16.88
C PRO A 106 -1.21 5.37 -18.21
N ASN A 107 -1.46 4.14 -18.65
CA ASN A 107 -1.10 3.69 -19.98
C ASN A 107 -1.77 4.62 -21.00
N LEU A 108 -1.05 5.63 -21.49
CA LEU A 108 -1.34 6.32 -22.72
C LEU A 108 -0.70 5.50 -23.85
N LEU A 109 -1.33 4.37 -24.17
CA LEU A 109 -1.01 3.59 -25.35
C LEU A 109 -2.27 3.49 -26.22
N ASP A 110 -2.57 4.57 -26.93
CA ASP A 110 -3.02 4.45 -28.31
C ASP A 110 -2.57 5.69 -29.10
N SER A 111 -2.19 5.49 -30.36
CA SER A 111 -1.67 6.45 -31.34
C SER A 111 -0.28 7.08 -31.06
N ASP A 112 0.80 6.36 -31.37
CA ASP A 112 1.93 6.86 -32.21
C ASP A 112 3.11 5.87 -32.17
N ILE A 113 2.86 4.64 -32.64
CA ILE A 113 3.90 3.76 -33.16
C ILE A 113 4.23 4.31 -34.53
N ASP A 114 5.15 5.27 -34.65
CA ASP A 114 5.82 5.63 -35.90
C ASP A 114 6.72 6.82 -35.61
N ASN A 115 7.87 6.60 -34.98
CA ASN A 115 9.10 7.26 -35.42
C ASN A 115 10.31 6.70 -34.68
N LEU A 116 11.06 5.91 -35.46
CA LEU A 116 12.51 5.86 -35.41
C LEU A 116 13.11 5.14 -34.19
N ALA A 117 13.17 3.81 -34.35
CA ALA A 117 14.29 3.01 -33.89
C ALA A 117 15.63 3.73 -34.19
N SER A 118 16.09 4.52 -33.22
CA SER A 118 17.47 4.92 -33.01
C SER A 118 17.83 4.38 -31.63
N GLY A 119 17.95 3.08 -31.45
CA GLY A 119 19.09 2.31 -31.93
C GLY A 119 19.72 1.72 -30.68
N TYR A 120 19.37 0.45 -30.41
CA TYR A 120 19.79 -0.40 -29.30
C TYR A 120 19.21 -0.10 -27.91
N SER A 121 18.50 -1.11 -27.41
CA SER A 121 18.02 -1.27 -26.05
C SER A 121 19.18 -1.40 -25.06
N ASN A 122 19.13 -0.67 -23.95
CA ASN A 122 20.10 -0.82 -22.87
C ASN A 122 19.60 -1.91 -21.89
N PRO A 123 20.29 -3.06 -21.76
CA PRO A 123 19.76 -4.24 -21.09
C PRO A 123 19.79 -4.19 -19.55
N TYR A 124 20.24 -3.08 -18.96
CA TYR A 124 20.22 -2.80 -17.52
C TYR A 124 20.02 -1.29 -17.30
N ASN A 125 18.86 -0.76 -17.68
CA ASN A 125 18.55 0.67 -17.61
C ASN A 125 18.92 1.30 -16.23
N VAL A 126 19.87 2.24 -16.24
CA VAL A 126 20.26 3.05 -15.08
C VAL A 126 19.63 4.42 -15.26
N ASP A 127 18.54 4.70 -14.55
CA ASP A 127 18.02 6.06 -14.46
C ASP A 127 19.11 6.97 -13.88
N VAL A 128 19.36 8.07 -14.57
CA VAL A 128 20.41 9.06 -14.35
C VAL A 128 20.63 9.39 -12.87
N VAL A 129 21.76 8.97 -12.32
CA VAL A 129 22.34 9.63 -11.15
C VAL A 129 22.82 11.00 -11.64
N ASN A 130 22.14 12.07 -11.23
CA ASN A 130 22.66 13.42 -11.38
C ASN A 130 23.85 13.57 -10.41
N ILE A 131 25.03 13.10 -10.83
CA ILE A 131 26.28 13.40 -10.16
C ILE A 131 26.56 14.86 -10.50
N GLY A 132 26.27 15.74 -9.54
CA GLY A 132 26.54 17.17 -9.67
C GLY A 132 27.97 17.43 -10.13
N GLU A 133 28.11 18.36 -11.06
CA GLU A 133 29.35 18.81 -11.71
C GLU A 133 30.34 19.49 -10.75
N ASN A 134 30.82 18.84 -9.69
CA ASN A 134 31.73 19.52 -8.74
C ASN A 134 32.85 18.65 -8.15
N TYR A 135 33.40 17.63 -8.83
CA TYR A 135 34.60 16.92 -8.31
C TYR A 135 35.51 16.34 -9.41
N VAL A 136 35.90 17.12 -10.41
CA VAL A 136 37.05 16.78 -11.27
C VAL A 136 37.74 18.06 -11.70
N GLY A 137 38.59 18.58 -10.82
CA GLY A 137 39.35 19.80 -11.11
C GLY A 137 40.52 20.12 -10.19
N ASP A 138 40.95 19.21 -9.30
CA ASP A 138 42.05 19.56 -8.38
C ASP A 138 42.95 18.38 -7.96
N LEU A 139 43.22 17.44 -8.86
CA LEU A 139 44.21 16.39 -8.59
C LEU A 139 45.09 16.10 -9.81
N LEU A 140 45.75 17.14 -10.33
CA LEU A 140 46.91 17.00 -11.20
C LEU A 140 47.68 18.33 -11.31
N LEU A 141 48.49 18.63 -10.30
CA LEU A 141 49.78 19.33 -10.43
C LEU A 141 50.52 19.32 -9.08
N ASP A 142 51.82 19.05 -9.18
CA ASP A 142 52.89 18.85 -8.18
C ASP A 142 53.01 17.45 -7.51
#